data_AF-A0A1K1RMC2-F1
#
_entry.id   AF-A0A1K1RMC2-F1
#
_cell.length_a   1.000
_cell.length_b   1.000
_cell.length_c   1.000
_cell.angle_alpha   90.00
_cell.angle_beta   90.00
_cell.angle_gamma   90.00
#
_symmetry.space_group_name_H-M   'P 1'
#
loop_
_entity.id
_entity.type
_entity.pdbx_description
1 polymer ?
#
loop_
_entity_poly.entity_id
_entity_poly.type
_entity_poly.pdbx_seq_one_letter_code
_entity_poly.pdbx_strand_id
1 'polypeptide(L)'
;MNARSDPGGDGIVLALGAAESVDSVAYAYGHARSTLWDHPRNANLRQQHPDGTTLASGDLLFVPPRTKATFEQNATGRRHTFRVLNTPALLRFRPYALAGQGLARHFEVLRGDTLLGRGTAEANGDIVWPLEPTADDITVRVTFDGFSRDYPLRLRALDPISTLKGVQQRLRGLGYFSGECDGQMNDATRVAIGAFRMQAGLPDDDELLSDAVRATLHGYHGEASL
;
A
#
# COMPACT_ATOMS: atom_id res chain seq x y z
N MET A 1 -4.09 -16.49 -9.49
CA MET A 1 -5.38 -15.84 -9.80
C MET A 1 -6.47 -16.51 -8.99
N ASN A 2 -6.86 -15.93 -7.85
CA ASN A 2 -8.10 -16.27 -7.17
C ASN A 2 -9.12 -15.17 -7.49
N ALA A 3 -9.58 -15.12 -8.74
CA ALA A 3 -10.67 -14.24 -9.12
C ALA A 3 -11.91 -14.70 -8.33
N ARG A 4 -12.52 -13.80 -7.56
CA ARG A 4 -13.80 -14.11 -6.90
C ARG A 4 -14.89 -14.19 -7.96
N SER A 5 -15.91 -15.02 -7.71
CA SER A 5 -17.02 -15.25 -8.65
C SER A 5 -17.74 -13.94 -9.00
N ASP A 6 -18.24 -13.86 -10.24
CA ASP A 6 -18.97 -12.69 -10.77
C ASP A 6 -20.12 -12.28 -9.82
N PRO A 7 -20.24 -11.00 -9.42
CA PRO A 7 -21.18 -10.58 -8.38
C PRO A 7 -22.69 -10.70 -8.72
N GLY A 8 -23.09 -11.38 -9.79
CA GLY A 8 -24.50 -11.56 -10.15
C GLY A 8 -25.19 -10.25 -10.56
N GLY A 9 -26.46 -10.33 -10.97
CA GLY A 9 -27.16 -9.26 -11.71
C GLY A 9 -27.12 -7.86 -11.08
N ASP A 10 -27.39 -7.75 -9.77
CA ASP A 10 -27.48 -6.44 -9.07
C ASP A 10 -26.17 -6.02 -8.38
N GLY A 11 -25.10 -6.80 -8.55
CA GLY A 11 -23.84 -6.65 -7.81
C GLY A 11 -23.93 -7.17 -6.38
N ILE A 12 -22.82 -7.08 -5.63
CA ILE A 12 -22.72 -7.51 -4.24
C ILE A 12 -22.23 -6.38 -3.33
N VAL A 13 -22.54 -6.49 -2.03
CA VAL A 13 -21.92 -5.67 -0.99
C VAL A 13 -20.98 -6.55 -0.18
N LEU A 14 -19.72 -6.14 -0.07
CA LEU A 14 -18.69 -6.81 0.70
C LEU A 14 -18.40 -6.02 1.97
N ALA A 15 -18.33 -6.71 3.11
CA ALA A 15 -17.68 -6.16 4.29
C ALA A 15 -16.17 -6.37 4.14
N LEU A 16 -15.41 -5.29 4.09
CA LEU A 16 -13.96 -5.33 3.90
C LEU A 16 -13.29 -5.93 5.13
N GLY A 17 -12.41 -6.90 4.92
CA GLY A 17 -11.52 -7.39 5.97
C GLY A 17 -10.38 -6.41 6.25
N ALA A 18 -9.67 -6.62 7.37
CA ALA A 18 -8.54 -5.79 7.81
C ALA A 18 -7.39 -5.63 6.78
N ALA A 19 -7.32 -6.50 5.77
CA ALA A 19 -6.31 -6.47 4.71
C ALA A 19 -6.90 -6.22 3.31
N GLU A 20 -8.21 -5.92 3.20
CA GLU A 20 -8.86 -5.63 1.91
C GLU A 20 -8.91 -4.11 1.68
N SER A 21 -8.53 -3.70 0.47
CA SER A 21 -8.64 -2.33 -0.04
C SER A 21 -9.50 -2.29 -1.31
N VAL A 22 -9.93 -1.08 -1.73
CA VAL A 22 -10.63 -0.90 -3.02
C VAL A 22 -9.82 -1.49 -4.17
N ASP A 23 -8.51 -1.28 -4.19
CA ASP A 23 -7.61 -1.81 -5.21
C ASP A 23 -7.57 -3.34 -5.20
N SER A 24 -7.51 -3.97 -4.02
CA SER A 24 -7.52 -5.43 -3.90
C SER A 24 -8.85 -6.05 -4.37
N VAL A 25 -9.97 -5.42 -4.06
CA VAL A 25 -11.31 -5.88 -4.45
C VAL A 25 -11.53 -5.63 -5.94
N ALA A 26 -11.19 -4.44 -6.45
CA ALA A 26 -11.25 -4.12 -7.87
C ALA A 26 -10.44 -5.14 -8.67
N TYR A 27 -9.22 -5.44 -8.22
CA TYR A 27 -8.39 -6.46 -8.85
C TYR A 27 -9.04 -7.85 -8.80
N ALA A 28 -9.54 -8.29 -7.64
CA ALA A 28 -10.14 -9.61 -7.44
C ALA A 28 -11.41 -9.86 -8.26
N TYR A 29 -12.20 -8.81 -8.52
CA TYR A 29 -13.43 -8.86 -9.32
C TYR A 29 -13.25 -8.35 -10.76
N GLY A 30 -12.03 -7.95 -11.15
CA GLY A 30 -11.72 -7.50 -12.50
C GLY A 30 -12.32 -6.15 -12.89
N HIS A 31 -12.45 -5.24 -11.93
CA HIS A 31 -12.84 -3.84 -12.13
C HIS A 31 -11.63 -2.91 -12.09
N ALA A 32 -11.77 -1.71 -12.66
CA ALA A 32 -10.86 -0.60 -12.37
C ALA A 32 -11.18 -0.01 -10.98
N ARG A 33 -10.18 0.54 -10.28
CA ARG A 33 -10.37 1.22 -8.98
C ARG A 33 -11.50 2.24 -9.04
N SER A 34 -11.52 3.09 -10.07
CA SER A 34 -12.54 4.13 -10.27
C SER A 34 -13.95 3.55 -10.46
N THR A 35 -14.09 2.40 -11.12
CA THR A 35 -15.39 1.73 -11.28
C THR A 35 -16.02 1.39 -9.93
N LEU A 36 -15.20 1.01 -8.94
CA LEU A 36 -15.68 0.77 -7.58
C LEU A 36 -15.81 2.09 -6.80
N TRP A 37 -14.72 2.87 -6.72
CA TRP A 37 -14.66 4.05 -5.87
C TRP A 37 -15.72 5.09 -6.24
N ASP A 38 -15.86 5.41 -7.53
CA ASP A 38 -16.76 6.45 -7.99
C ASP A 38 -18.21 6.00 -8.10
N HIS A 39 -18.51 4.72 -7.80
CA HIS A 39 -19.85 4.18 -7.87
C HIS A 39 -20.79 4.91 -6.90
N PRO A 40 -22.02 5.31 -7.31
CA PRO A 40 -22.95 6.05 -6.45
C PRO A 40 -23.27 5.34 -5.13
N ARG A 41 -23.38 4.00 -5.15
CA ARG A 41 -23.61 3.18 -3.93
C ARG A 41 -22.45 3.18 -2.95
N ASN A 42 -21.26 3.61 -3.36
CA ASN A 42 -20.08 3.77 -2.49
C ASN A 42 -19.89 5.22 -2.02
N ALA A 43 -20.84 6.13 -2.29
CA ALA A 43 -20.72 7.52 -1.86
C ALA A 43 -20.60 7.68 -0.34
N ASN A 44 -21.27 6.85 0.45
CA ASN A 44 -21.16 6.90 1.90
C ASN A 44 -19.77 6.47 2.38
N LEU A 45 -19.21 5.40 1.81
CA LEU A 45 -17.84 4.96 2.07
C LEU A 45 -16.82 6.06 1.71
N ARG A 46 -17.01 6.72 0.57
CA ARG A 46 -16.18 7.87 0.16
C ARG A 46 -16.30 9.06 1.10
N GLN A 47 -17.49 9.34 1.62
CA GLN A 47 -17.66 10.42 2.61
C GLN A 47 -16.96 10.10 3.93
N GLN A 48 -16.98 8.83 4.35
CA GLN A 48 -16.30 8.39 5.58
C GLN A 48 -14.79 8.29 5.41
N HIS A 49 -14.31 7.96 4.21
CA HIS A 49 -12.90 7.77 3.87
C HIS A 49 -12.54 8.54 2.60
N PRO A 50 -12.45 9.88 2.62
CA PRO A 50 -12.25 10.71 1.43
C PRO A 50 -11.02 10.30 0.60
N ASP A 51 -9.98 9.86 1.30
CA ASP A 51 -8.67 9.57 0.72
C ASP A 51 -8.61 8.15 0.11
N GLY A 52 -9.57 7.28 0.43
CA GLY A 52 -9.75 5.95 -0.15
C GLY A 52 -8.59 4.95 0.07
N THR A 53 -7.64 5.29 0.94
CA THR A 53 -6.45 4.49 1.26
C THR A 53 -6.56 3.74 2.58
N THR A 54 -7.41 4.22 3.48
CA THR A 54 -7.53 3.72 4.85
C THR A 54 -8.96 3.27 5.11
N LEU A 55 -9.30 2.06 4.67
CA LEU A 55 -10.59 1.44 4.93
C LEU A 55 -10.49 0.60 6.20
N ALA A 56 -11.47 0.72 7.09
CA ALA A 56 -11.53 -0.08 8.30
C ALA A 56 -12.10 -1.47 8.01
N SER A 57 -11.66 -2.46 8.80
CA SER A 57 -12.31 -3.77 8.79
C SER A 57 -13.78 -3.60 9.17
N GLY A 58 -14.68 -4.07 8.31
CA GLY A 58 -16.13 -3.94 8.45
C GLY A 58 -16.77 -2.91 7.52
N ASP A 59 -15.98 -2.08 6.85
CA ASP A 59 -16.49 -1.12 5.86
C ASP A 59 -17.21 -1.83 4.71
N LEU A 60 -18.32 -1.26 4.25
CA LEU A 60 -19.14 -1.86 3.21
C LEU A 60 -18.77 -1.29 1.83
N LEU A 61 -18.29 -2.15 0.94
CA LEU A 61 -17.97 -1.83 -0.44
C LEU A 61 -18.91 -2.54 -1.41
N PHE A 62 -19.65 -1.76 -2.21
CA PHE A 62 -20.45 -2.29 -3.31
C PHE A 62 -19.58 -2.57 -4.54
N VAL A 63 -19.75 -3.77 -5.10
CA VAL A 63 -19.11 -4.23 -6.34
C VAL A 63 -20.19 -4.47 -7.40
N PRO A 64 -20.23 -3.68 -8.49
CA PRO A 64 -21.22 -3.83 -9.55
C PRO A 64 -20.99 -5.11 -10.37
N PRO A 65 -22.00 -5.59 -11.12
CA PRO A 65 -21.80 -6.65 -12.10
C PRO A 65 -20.73 -6.26 -13.14
N ARG A 66 -20.01 -7.26 -13.65
CA ARG A 66 -19.09 -7.02 -14.76
C ARG A 66 -19.86 -6.80 -16.05
N THR A 67 -19.74 -5.61 -16.63
CA THR A 67 -20.23 -5.39 -17.99
C THR A 67 -19.31 -6.10 -18.97
N LYS A 68 -19.85 -7.03 -19.76
CA LYS A 68 -19.10 -7.60 -20.89
C LYS A 68 -18.80 -6.47 -21.87
N ALA A 69 -17.52 -6.23 -22.13
CA ALA A 69 -17.12 -5.33 -23.18
C ALA A 69 -17.46 -5.99 -24.53
N THR A 70 -18.47 -5.47 -25.21
CA THR A 70 -18.80 -5.87 -26.58
C THR A 70 -17.98 -5.02 -27.52
N PHE A 71 -17.16 -5.67 -28.36
CA PHE A 71 -16.39 -5.00 -29.40
C PHE A 71 -17.06 -5.30 -30.74
N GLU A 72 -17.48 -4.26 -31.45
CA GLU A 72 -17.97 -4.39 -32.83
C GLU A 72 -16.82 -4.87 -33.72
N GLN A 73 -16.89 -6.14 -34.13
CA GLN A 73 -15.90 -6.77 -35.00
C GLN A 73 -16.07 -6.27 -36.43
N ASN A 74 -15.32 -5.24 -36.83
CA ASN A 74 -15.39 -4.75 -38.22
C ASN A 74 -14.32 -5.36 -39.15
N ALA A 75 -13.39 -6.21 -38.67
CA ALA A 75 -12.44 -6.92 -39.54
C ALA A 75 -11.80 -8.16 -38.89
N THR A 76 -12.23 -9.36 -39.28
CA THR A 76 -11.51 -10.62 -39.01
C THR A 76 -10.12 -10.61 -39.69
N GLY A 77 -9.09 -11.11 -39.01
CA GLY A 77 -7.73 -11.25 -39.57
C GLY A 77 -6.73 -10.15 -39.19
N ARG A 78 -7.10 -9.18 -38.34
CA ARG A 78 -6.17 -8.17 -37.78
C ARG A 78 -5.75 -8.54 -36.36
N ARG A 79 -4.52 -8.17 -35.99
CA ARG A 79 -4.05 -8.23 -34.60
C ARG A 79 -4.68 -7.08 -33.81
N HIS A 80 -5.38 -7.40 -32.74
CA HIS A 80 -5.94 -6.44 -31.80
C HIS A 80 -5.07 -6.38 -30.55
N THR A 81 -4.81 -5.17 -30.05
CA THR A 81 -4.11 -4.95 -28.78
C THR A 81 -5.12 -4.57 -27.72
N PHE A 82 -5.28 -5.42 -26.72
CA PHE A 82 -6.10 -5.14 -25.54
C PHE A 82 -5.17 -4.72 -24.40
N ARG A 83 -5.48 -3.59 -23.77
CA ARG A 83 -4.77 -3.13 -22.57
C ARG A 83 -5.65 -3.42 -21.35
N VAL A 84 -5.13 -4.21 -20.42
CA VAL A 84 -5.75 -4.41 -19.12
C VAL A 84 -5.72 -3.06 -18.38
N LEU A 85 -6.88 -2.55 -17.97
CA LEU A 85 -7.03 -1.30 -17.23
C LEU A 85 -6.71 -1.45 -15.73
N ASN A 86 -6.41 -2.68 -15.29
CA ASN A 86 -6.10 -2.96 -13.89
C ASN A 86 -4.75 -2.32 -13.54
N THR A 87 -4.78 -1.28 -12.71
CA THR A 87 -3.59 -0.57 -12.26
C THR A 87 -2.86 -1.42 -11.23
N PRO A 88 -1.60 -1.85 -11.48
CA PRO A 88 -0.84 -2.55 -10.45
C PRO A 88 -0.66 -1.63 -9.23
N ALA A 89 -0.71 -2.21 -8.03
CA ALA A 89 -0.27 -1.49 -6.85
C ALA A 89 1.24 -1.27 -6.96
N LEU A 90 1.74 -0.13 -6.50
CA LEU A 90 3.18 0.14 -6.49
C LEU A 90 3.71 -0.02 -5.07
N LEU A 91 4.62 -0.97 -4.87
CA LEU A 91 5.47 -0.98 -3.70
C LEU A 91 6.44 0.19 -3.83
N ARG A 92 6.45 1.08 -2.83
CA ARG A 92 7.50 2.07 -2.63
C ARG A 92 8.22 1.73 -1.35
N PHE A 93 9.49 1.38 -1.46
CA PHE A 93 10.28 0.91 -0.33
C PHE A 93 11.67 1.54 -0.35
N ARG A 94 12.03 2.22 0.75
CA ARG A 94 13.37 2.78 0.95
C ARG A 94 14.11 1.99 2.03
N PRO A 95 15.06 1.12 1.68
CA PRO A 95 15.95 0.51 2.66
C PRO A 95 17.01 1.53 3.11
N TYR A 96 16.92 1.98 4.37
CA TYR A 96 17.82 2.99 4.93
C TYR A 96 19.15 2.41 5.43
N ALA A 97 20.25 3.14 5.20
CA ALA A 97 21.43 3.14 6.06
C ALA A 97 21.25 4.11 7.24
N LEU A 98 22.16 4.01 8.23
CA LEU A 98 22.47 5.12 9.14
C LEU A 98 22.52 6.46 8.37
N ALA A 99 21.96 7.52 8.94
CA ALA A 99 21.90 8.88 8.39
C ALA A 99 20.97 9.12 7.18
N GLY A 100 20.04 8.21 6.88
CA GLY A 100 18.89 8.51 6.00
C GLY A 100 19.14 8.40 4.50
N GLN A 101 20.32 7.92 4.08
CA GLN A 101 20.65 7.68 2.68
C GLN A 101 20.20 6.27 2.24
N GLY A 102 19.53 6.17 1.09
CA GLY A 102 19.09 4.89 0.53
C GLY A 102 20.27 4.06 0.03
N LEU A 103 20.31 2.79 0.42
CA LEU A 103 21.42 1.88 0.11
C LEU A 103 21.21 1.07 -1.15
N ALA A 104 19.97 0.92 -1.62
CA ALA A 104 19.67 -0.04 -2.66
C ALA A 104 20.37 0.32 -3.97
N ARG A 105 20.99 -0.68 -4.60
CA ARG A 105 21.46 -0.61 -5.98
C ARG A 105 20.68 -1.60 -6.82
N HIS A 106 20.71 -2.86 -6.42
CA HIS A 106 19.92 -3.93 -7.02
C HIS A 106 19.02 -4.56 -5.98
N PHE A 107 17.90 -5.09 -6.44
CA PHE A 107 17.00 -5.81 -5.56
C PHE A 107 16.35 -7.00 -6.27
N GLU A 108 15.98 -7.98 -5.46
CA GLU A 108 15.16 -9.11 -5.86
C GLU A 108 13.88 -9.09 -5.02
N VAL A 109 12.75 -9.40 -5.63
CA VAL A 109 11.46 -9.53 -4.94
C VAL A 109 11.10 -11.01 -4.93
N LEU A 110 10.89 -11.56 -3.73
CA LEU A 110 10.59 -12.97 -3.52
C LEU A 110 9.24 -13.16 -2.83
N ARG A 111 8.56 -14.27 -3.13
CA ARG A 111 7.43 -14.80 -2.37
C ARG A 111 7.82 -16.19 -1.86
N GLY A 112 8.07 -16.31 -0.55
CA GLY A 112 8.79 -17.46 -0.01
C GLY A 112 10.13 -17.61 -0.74
N ASP A 113 10.36 -18.80 -1.30
CA ASP A 113 11.58 -19.09 -2.08
C ASP A 113 11.44 -18.77 -3.59
N THR A 114 10.27 -18.29 -4.03
CA THR A 114 10.00 -17.99 -5.45
C THR A 114 10.44 -16.58 -5.81
N LEU A 115 11.36 -16.44 -6.76
CA LEU A 115 11.75 -15.15 -7.33
C LEU A 115 10.62 -14.59 -8.21
N LEU A 116 10.02 -13.47 -7.80
CA LEU A 116 9.03 -12.73 -8.59
C LEU A 116 9.69 -11.83 -9.64
N GLY A 117 10.89 -11.32 -9.35
CA GLY A 117 11.63 -10.52 -10.30
C GLY A 117 12.83 -9.79 -9.69
N ARG A 118 13.54 -9.06 -10.55
CA ARG A 118 14.74 -8.28 -10.21
C ARG A 118 14.58 -6.85 -10.71
N GLY A 119 15.20 -5.92 -10.00
CA GLY A 119 15.22 -4.52 -10.40
C GLY A 119 16.47 -3.79 -9.91
N THR A 120 16.56 -2.53 -10.36
CA THR A 120 17.57 -1.58 -9.91
C THR A 120 16.82 -0.46 -9.21
N ALA A 121 17.32 -0.04 -8.05
CA ALA A 121 16.74 1.06 -7.30
C ALA A 121 16.96 2.39 -8.03
N GLU A 122 16.16 3.39 -7.68
CA GLU A 122 16.33 4.76 -8.13
C GLU A 122 17.64 5.37 -7.59
N ALA A 123 18.05 6.52 -8.13
CA ALA A 123 19.33 7.14 -7.78
C ALA A 123 19.46 7.49 -6.28
N ASN A 124 18.32 7.73 -5.62
CA ASN A 124 18.21 8.00 -4.19
C ASN A 124 18.13 6.71 -3.32
N GLY A 125 18.17 5.53 -3.93
CA GLY A 125 18.05 4.23 -3.27
C GLY A 125 16.61 3.75 -3.05
N ASP A 126 15.61 4.41 -3.65
CA ASP A 126 14.21 3.96 -3.59
C ASP A 126 13.96 2.75 -4.49
N ILE A 127 13.18 1.82 -3.98
CA ILE A 127 12.67 0.68 -4.73
C ILE A 127 11.21 0.97 -5.08
N VAL A 128 10.93 1.03 -6.38
CA VAL A 128 9.58 1.06 -6.91
C VAL A 128 9.33 -0.23 -7.66
N TRP A 129 8.37 -1.03 -7.20
CA TRP A 129 8.07 -2.33 -7.78
C TRP A 129 6.57 -2.55 -7.97
N PRO A 130 6.10 -2.92 -9.18
CA PRO A 130 4.70 -3.24 -9.38
C PRO A 130 4.35 -4.57 -8.70
N LEU A 131 3.26 -4.55 -7.94
CA LEU A 131 2.67 -5.71 -7.28
C LEU A 131 1.22 -5.87 -7.71
N GLU A 132 0.77 -7.12 -7.65
CA GLU A 132 -0.67 -7.40 -7.64
C GLU A 132 -1.27 -6.80 -6.36
N PRO A 133 -2.38 -6.05 -6.41
CA PRO A 133 -3.05 -5.51 -5.22
C PRO A 133 -3.47 -6.57 -4.18
N THR A 134 -3.53 -7.83 -4.60
CA THR A 134 -3.83 -9.00 -3.74
C THR A 134 -2.58 -9.77 -3.32
N ALA A 135 -1.38 -9.25 -3.59
CA ALA A 135 -0.14 -9.90 -3.22
C ALA A 135 -0.08 -10.18 -1.71
N ASP A 136 0.41 -11.38 -1.39
CA ASP A 136 0.76 -11.81 -0.05
C ASP A 136 2.09 -11.19 0.39
N ASP A 137 2.52 -11.49 1.62
CA ASP A 137 3.82 -11.11 2.15
C ASP A 137 4.96 -11.46 1.18
N ILE A 138 5.87 -10.51 1.02
CA ILE A 138 7.04 -10.62 0.14
C ILE A 138 8.32 -10.41 0.92
N THR A 139 9.43 -10.87 0.37
CA THR A 139 10.76 -10.46 0.81
C THR A 139 11.40 -9.62 -0.27
N VAL A 140 11.84 -8.41 0.09
CA VAL A 140 12.70 -7.61 -0.77
C VAL A 140 14.13 -7.85 -0.33
N ARG A 141 14.89 -8.55 -1.17
CA ARG A 141 16.34 -8.72 -0.97
C ARG A 141 17.05 -7.57 -1.64
N VAL A 142 17.75 -6.76 -0.86
CA VAL A 142 18.47 -5.58 -1.35
C VAL A 142 19.95 -5.86 -1.35
N THR A 143 20.61 -5.62 -2.48
CA THR A 143 22.06 -5.77 -2.64
C THR A 143 22.74 -4.40 -2.77
N PHE A 144 23.76 -4.18 -1.95
CA PHE A 144 24.58 -2.96 -1.92
C PHE A 144 26.02 -3.33 -1.56
N ASP A 145 27.00 -2.81 -2.29
CA ASP A 145 28.44 -3.00 -2.04
C ASP A 145 28.89 -4.45 -1.77
N GLY A 146 28.27 -5.43 -2.45
CA GLY A 146 28.56 -6.86 -2.28
C GLY A 146 27.87 -7.54 -1.10
N PHE A 147 27.10 -6.79 -0.30
CA PHE A 147 26.25 -7.30 0.77
C PHE A 147 24.81 -7.42 0.31
N SER A 148 24.09 -8.41 0.83
CA SER A 148 22.65 -8.55 0.62
C SER A 148 21.94 -8.58 1.97
N ARG A 149 20.78 -7.91 2.04
CA ARG A 149 19.90 -7.92 3.21
C ARG A 149 18.46 -8.19 2.80
N ASP A 150 17.82 -9.08 3.54
CA ASP A 150 16.44 -9.47 3.32
C ASP A 150 15.51 -8.63 4.20
N TYR A 151 14.50 -8.03 3.56
CA TYR A 151 13.46 -7.25 4.21
C TYR A 151 12.12 -7.98 4.01
N PRO A 152 11.67 -8.75 5.01
CA PRO A 152 10.32 -9.33 4.98
C PRO A 152 9.31 -8.20 5.14
N LEU A 153 8.46 -8.01 4.13
CA LEU A 153 7.42 -7.00 4.11
C LEU A 153 6.06 -7.67 4.24
N ARG A 154 5.34 -7.33 5.31
CA ARG A 154 3.94 -7.71 5.47
C ARG A 154 3.08 -6.73 4.68
N LEU A 155 2.52 -7.21 3.58
CA LEU A 155 1.68 -6.36 2.74
C LEU A 155 0.30 -6.21 3.38
N ARG A 156 -0.31 -5.03 3.23
CA ARG A 156 -1.69 -4.76 3.70
C ARG A 156 -1.89 -4.95 5.21
N ALA A 157 -0.82 -4.80 6.00
CA ALA A 157 -0.81 -5.02 7.45
C ALA A 157 -0.61 -3.75 8.29
N LEU A 158 -0.65 -2.57 7.65
CA LEU A 158 -0.58 -1.29 8.34
C LEU A 158 -1.97 -0.86 8.78
N ASP A 159 -2.11 -0.59 10.08
CA ASP A 159 -3.28 0.06 10.64
C ASP A 159 -3.36 1.53 10.19
N PRO A 160 -4.54 2.16 10.23
CA PRO A 160 -4.73 3.57 9.88
C PRO A 160 -3.70 4.51 10.52
N ILE A 161 -3.15 5.46 9.77
CA ILE A 161 -2.22 6.49 10.30
C ILE A 161 -2.86 7.36 11.39
N SER A 162 -4.20 7.46 11.41
CA SER A 162 -4.96 8.13 12.46
C SER A 162 -4.90 7.41 13.81
N THR A 163 -4.59 6.10 13.82
CA THR A 163 -4.42 5.31 15.05
C THR A 163 -2.97 5.34 15.52
N LEU A 164 -2.76 5.31 16.85
CA LEU A 164 -1.40 5.24 17.40
C LEU A 164 -0.66 3.97 17.00
N LYS A 165 -1.40 2.86 16.83
CA LYS A 165 -0.84 1.59 16.35
C LYS A 165 -0.30 1.70 14.91
N GLY A 166 -1.05 2.37 14.02
CA GLY A 166 -0.60 2.64 12.66
C GLY A 166 0.62 3.58 12.60
N VAL A 167 0.73 4.53 13.52
CA VAL A 167 1.92 5.38 13.70
C VAL A 167 3.12 4.54 14.17
N GLN A 168 2.96 3.74 15.22
CA GLN A 168 4.02 2.85 15.74
C GLN A 168 4.54 1.90 14.65
N GLN A 169 3.65 1.29 13.86
CA GLN A 169 4.04 0.40 12.75
C GLN A 169 4.86 1.13 11.68
N ARG A 170 4.46 2.35 11.30
CA ARG A 170 5.21 3.15 10.33
C ARG A 170 6.55 3.63 10.87
N LEU A 171 6.62 4.03 12.14
CA LEU A 171 7.88 4.38 12.81
C LEU A 171 8.83 3.18 12.89
N ARG A 172 8.30 1.99 13.16
CA ARG A 172 9.06 0.74 13.14
C ARG A 172 9.59 0.42 11.75
N GLY A 173 8.77 0.59 10.72
CA GLY A 173 9.18 0.42 9.31
C GLY A 173 10.32 1.35 8.91
N LEU A 174 10.40 2.55 9.51
CA LEU A 174 11.49 3.51 9.31
C LEU A 174 12.68 3.30 10.27
N GLY A 175 12.59 2.36 11.21
CA GLY A 175 13.66 2.06 12.17
C GLY A 175 13.68 2.93 13.43
N TYR A 176 12.69 3.81 13.66
CA TYR A 176 12.63 4.64 14.87
C TYR A 176 12.04 3.91 16.09
N PHE A 177 11.26 2.86 15.87
CA PHE A 177 10.53 2.16 16.93
C PHE A 177 10.81 0.65 16.91
N SER A 178 11.23 0.09 18.05
CA SER A 178 11.51 -1.34 18.22
C SER A 178 10.55 -2.04 19.19
N GLY A 179 9.79 -1.29 20.00
CA GLY A 179 8.80 -1.83 20.95
C GLY A 179 7.55 -2.37 20.26
N GLU A 180 6.66 -3.04 20.99
CA GLU A 180 5.41 -3.57 20.44
C GLU A 180 4.48 -2.48 19.92
N CYS A 181 3.84 -2.71 18.76
CA CYS A 181 2.84 -1.81 18.20
C CYS A 181 1.46 -2.13 18.81
N ASP A 182 1.30 -1.80 20.09
CA ASP A 182 0.13 -2.07 20.92
C ASP A 182 -0.93 -0.95 20.89
N GLY A 183 -0.61 0.19 20.25
CA GLY A 183 -1.45 1.38 20.23
C GLY A 183 -1.41 2.19 21.54
N GLN A 184 -0.40 1.98 22.40
CA GLN A 184 -0.24 2.70 23.66
C GLN A 184 0.90 3.73 23.59
N MET A 185 0.68 4.91 24.19
CA MET A 185 1.68 5.99 24.24
C MET A 185 2.68 5.76 25.37
N ASN A 186 3.56 4.78 25.20
CA ASN A 186 4.66 4.48 26.12
C ASN A 186 5.92 5.32 25.84
N ASP A 187 6.90 5.28 26.74
CA ASP A 187 8.13 6.07 26.62
C ASP A 187 8.90 5.75 25.33
N ALA A 188 8.93 4.48 24.91
CA ALA A 188 9.56 4.08 23.65
C ALA A 188 8.87 4.72 22.42
N THR A 189 7.54 4.82 22.44
CA THR A 189 6.75 5.47 21.38
C THR A 189 7.04 6.96 21.37
N ARG A 190 7.12 7.61 22.54
CA ARG A 190 7.44 9.04 22.65
C ARG A 190 8.83 9.36 22.10
N VAL A 191 9.83 8.55 22.48
CA VAL A 191 11.21 8.67 21.98
C VAL A 191 11.26 8.47 20.47
N ALA A 192 10.56 7.46 19.95
CA ALA A 192 10.52 7.20 18.51
C ALA A 192 9.90 8.37 17.71
N ILE A 193 8.79 8.94 18.21
CA ILE A 193 8.16 10.11 17.58
C ILE A 193 9.12 11.32 17.64
N GLY A 194 9.75 11.58 18.78
CA GLY A 194 10.73 12.67 18.92
C GLY A 194 11.92 12.52 17.97
N ALA A 195 12.48 11.32 17.87
CA ALA A 195 13.58 11.03 16.94
C ALA A 195 13.17 11.23 15.47
N PHE A 196 11.95 10.80 15.11
CA PHE A 196 11.40 11.03 13.78
C PHE A 196 11.18 12.52 13.49
N ARG A 197 10.58 13.28 14.43
CA ARG A 197 10.38 14.73 14.29
C ARG A 197 11.70 15.45 14.03
N MET A 198 12.72 15.14 14.83
CA MET A 198 14.04 15.73 14.72
C MET A 198 14.67 15.45 13.35
N GLN A 199 14.63 14.19 12.89
CA GLN A 199 15.18 13.83 11.58
C GLN A 199 14.37 14.45 10.42
N ALA A 200 13.06 14.58 10.58
CA ALA A 200 12.18 15.19 9.59
C ALA A 200 12.23 16.72 9.58
N GLY A 201 12.93 17.36 10.53
CA GLY A 201 12.99 18.82 10.67
C GLY A 201 11.65 19.44 11.10
N LEU A 202 10.79 18.68 11.79
CA LEU A 202 9.52 19.17 12.31
C LEU A 202 9.74 19.96 13.61
N PRO A 203 8.90 20.98 13.90
CA PRO A 203 8.97 21.72 15.15
C PRO A 203 8.86 20.79 16.35
N ASP A 204 9.60 21.08 17.41
CA ASP A 204 9.45 20.43 18.71
C ASP A 204 8.50 21.26 19.57
N ASP A 205 7.20 21.06 19.35
CA ASP A 205 6.09 21.64 20.10
C ASP A 205 5.54 20.66 21.15
N ASP A 206 4.65 21.16 22.01
CA ASP A 206 4.00 20.39 23.08
C ASP A 206 3.11 19.24 22.55
N GLU A 207 2.67 19.30 21.29
CA GLU A 207 1.87 18.26 20.65
C GLU A 207 2.76 17.24 19.92
N LEU A 208 3.26 16.27 20.68
CA LEU A 208 4.19 15.26 20.18
C LEU A 208 3.71 14.54 18.89
N LEU A 209 2.41 14.26 18.75
CA LEU A 209 1.83 13.59 17.60
C LEU A 209 0.74 14.46 16.94
N SER A 210 1.19 15.52 16.29
CA SER A 210 0.35 16.41 15.48
C SER A 210 0.04 15.83 14.09
N ASP A 211 -0.90 16.46 13.39
CA ASP A 211 -1.24 16.08 12.01
C ASP A 211 -0.07 16.30 11.04
N ALA A 212 0.82 17.26 11.32
CA ALA A 212 2.05 17.45 10.55
C ALA A 212 2.98 16.23 10.66
N VAL A 213 3.08 15.64 11.86
CA VAL A 213 3.84 14.41 12.09
C VAL A 213 3.20 13.25 11.32
N ARG A 214 1.87 13.09 11.42
CA ARG A 214 1.15 12.04 10.69
C ARG A 214 1.30 12.17 9.18
N ALA A 215 1.11 13.36 8.63
CA ALA A 215 1.24 13.65 7.20
C ALA A 215 2.66 13.40 6.69
N THR A 216 3.67 13.81 7.46
CA THR A 216 5.08 13.56 7.10
C THR A 216 5.39 12.07 7.15
N LEU A 217 4.97 11.38 8.20
CA LEU A 217 5.15 9.93 8.34
C LEU A 217 4.46 9.17 7.20
N HIS A 218 3.27 9.59 6.80
CA HIS A 218 2.53 9.05 5.66
C HIS A 218 3.29 9.24 4.34
N GLY A 219 3.84 10.43 4.09
CA GLY A 219 4.64 10.72 2.90
C GLY A 219 5.90 9.84 2.78
N TYR A 220 6.55 9.51 3.90
CA TYR A 220 7.71 8.62 3.93
C TYR A 220 7.39 7.16 3.55
N HIS A 221 6.12 6.74 3.65
CA HIS A 221 5.66 5.41 3.23
C HIS A 221 5.09 5.39 1.80
N GLY A 222 5.18 6.51 1.07
CA GLY A 222 4.75 6.57 -0.33
C GLY A 222 3.26 6.34 -0.54
N GLU A 223 2.48 6.38 0.54
CA GLU A 223 1.03 6.43 0.51
C GLU A 223 0.65 7.75 -0.18
N ALA A 224 -0.15 7.70 -1.24
CA ALA A 224 -0.45 8.87 -2.08
C ALA A 224 -0.89 10.07 -1.22
N SER A 225 -0.45 11.28 -1.58
CA SER A 225 -0.81 12.49 -0.83
C SER A 225 -2.32 12.59 -0.60
N LEU A 226 -2.68 12.98 0.62
CA LEU A 226 -4.00 13.40 1.10
C LEU A 226 -4.82 14.13 0.03
#